data_AF-A0A367EWC8-F1
#
_entry.id   AF-A0A367EWC8-F1
#
_cell.length_a   1.000
_cell.length_b   1.000
_cell.length_c   1.000
_cell.angle_alpha   90.00
_cell.angle_beta   90.00
_cell.angle_gamma   90.00
#
_symmetry.space_group_name_H-M   'P 1'
#
loop_
_entity.id
_entity.type
_entity.pdbx_description
1 polymer ?
#
loop_
_entity_poly.entity_id
_entity_poly.type
_entity_poly.pdbx_seq_one_letter_code
_entity_poly.pdbx_strand_id
1 'polypeptide(L)'
;MRPQDQHVPPLHDPHLRAITRAIKTSDGGLSPEDLALNVYTALYGRTGQQVEISPVVAAHVLWHLHARGGQPASAFRTTLILAISMAEAEHRVRLARAYPDYVAALTMGQAGGHGIAELQAIAARDGDL
;
A
#
# COMPACT_ATOMS: atom_id res chain seq x y z
N MET A 1 26.48 31.97 -23.46
CA MET A 1 26.13 31.04 -22.38
C MET A 1 24.69 30.60 -22.63
N ARG A 2 24.45 29.41 -23.20
CA ARG A 2 23.11 28.90 -23.50
C ARG A 2 22.61 28.09 -22.29
N PRO A 3 21.36 28.26 -21.83
CA PRO A 3 20.79 27.39 -20.80
C PRO A 3 20.71 25.98 -21.35
N GLN A 4 21.20 25.02 -20.56
CA GLN A 4 21.22 23.61 -20.91
C GLN A 4 19.77 23.12 -21.09
N ASP A 5 19.53 22.47 -22.22
CA ASP A 5 18.32 21.70 -22.47
C ASP A 5 18.13 20.70 -21.32
N GLN A 6 17.15 20.96 -20.47
CA GLN A 6 16.66 19.97 -19.52
C GLN A 6 16.11 18.82 -20.35
N HIS A 7 16.86 17.72 -20.35
CA HIS A 7 16.43 16.44 -20.92
C HIS A 7 15.20 15.98 -20.12
N VAL A 8 14.02 16.39 -20.53
CA VAL A 8 12.75 15.85 -20.06
C VAL A 8 12.72 14.40 -20.57
N PRO A 9 12.80 13.38 -19.69
CA PRO A 9 12.80 12.00 -20.13
C PRO A 9 11.50 11.72 -20.91
N PRO A 10 11.55 10.94 -21.99
CA PRO A 10 10.39 10.72 -22.83
C PRO A 10 9.26 10.01 -22.05
N LEU A 11 8.04 10.49 -22.28
CA LEU A 11 6.75 10.07 -21.67
C LEU A 11 6.30 8.64 -22.06
N HIS A 12 7.24 7.69 -22.07
CA HIS A 12 7.03 6.27 -22.35
C HIS A 12 7.08 5.39 -21.10
N ASP A 13 7.21 5.97 -19.91
CA ASP A 13 7.08 5.23 -18.66
C ASP A 13 5.58 4.95 -18.36
N PRO A 14 5.13 3.68 -18.38
CA PRO A 14 3.74 3.32 -18.06
C PRO A 14 3.32 3.75 -16.65
N HIS A 15 4.27 3.90 -15.72
CA HIS A 15 4.03 4.36 -14.36
C HIS A 15 3.59 5.84 -14.32
N LEU A 16 4.24 6.71 -15.11
CA LEU A 16 3.89 8.13 -15.21
C LEU A 16 2.50 8.36 -15.81
N ARG A 17 2.07 7.50 -16.75
CA ARG A 17 0.71 7.54 -17.31
C ARG A 17 -0.35 7.10 -16.30
N ALA A 18 -0.03 6.13 -15.44
CA ALA A 18 -0.93 5.69 -14.37
C ALA A 18 -1.13 6.80 -13.32
N ILE A 19 -0.04 7.45 -12.91
CA ILE A 19 -0.04 8.61 -12.01
C ILE A 19 -0.88 9.75 -12.59
N THR A 20 -0.61 10.13 -13.85
CA THR A 20 -1.33 11.21 -14.52
C THR A 20 -2.83 10.92 -14.67
N ARG A 21 -3.22 9.64 -14.84
CA ARG A 21 -4.64 9.24 -14.90
C ARG A 21 -5.31 9.33 -13.53
N ALA A 22 -4.67 8.84 -12.47
CA ALA A 22 -5.20 8.90 -11.11
C ALA A 22 -5.42 10.37 -10.67
N ILE A 23 -4.50 11.26 -11.02
CA ILE A 23 -4.60 12.71 -10.77
C ILE A 23 -5.73 13.34 -11.59
N LYS A 24 -5.93 12.92 -12.85
CA LYS A 24 -7.00 13.48 -13.72
C LYS A 24 -8.40 12.99 -13.36
N THR A 25 -8.54 11.82 -12.73
CA THR A 25 -9.83 11.32 -12.23
C THR A 25 -10.22 11.91 -10.88
N SER A 26 -9.30 12.58 -10.18
CA SER A 26 -9.62 13.32 -8.95
C SER A 26 -10.06 14.75 -9.30
N ASP A 27 -11.28 14.92 -9.78
CA ASP A 27 -11.91 16.24 -9.81
C ASP A 27 -12.17 16.68 -8.35
N GLY A 28 -11.19 17.37 -7.76
CA GLY A 28 -11.41 18.38 -6.72
C GLY A 28 -11.81 17.96 -5.30
N GLY A 29 -11.47 16.76 -4.79
CA GLY A 29 -11.89 16.42 -3.41
C GLY A 29 -11.17 15.29 -2.67
N LEU A 30 -10.14 14.67 -3.24
CA LEU A 30 -9.41 13.61 -2.55
C LEU A 30 -8.29 14.20 -1.71
N SER A 31 -8.18 13.77 -0.45
CA SER A 31 -7.07 14.19 0.39
C SER A 31 -5.74 13.67 -0.20
N PRO A 32 -4.59 14.26 0.18
CA PRO A 32 -3.29 13.74 -0.25
C PRO A 32 -3.07 12.26 0.06
N GLU A 33 -3.76 11.72 1.08
CA GLU A 33 -3.69 10.29 1.45
C GLU A 33 -4.47 9.40 0.48
N ASP A 34 -5.67 9.83 0.06
CA ASP A 34 -6.47 9.13 -0.94
C ASP A 34 -5.83 9.19 -2.33
N LEU A 35 -5.15 10.30 -2.64
CA LEU A 35 -4.36 10.42 -3.86
C LEU A 35 -3.17 9.46 -3.84
N ALA A 36 -2.46 9.34 -2.72
CA ALA A 36 -1.35 8.41 -2.57
C ALA A 36 -1.83 6.96 -2.68
N LEU A 37 -2.99 6.63 -2.11
CA LEU A 37 -3.63 5.32 -2.22
C LEU A 37 -4.06 4.99 -3.65
N ASN A 38 -4.63 5.96 -4.36
CA ASN A 38 -5.02 5.78 -5.76
C ASN A 38 -3.81 5.66 -6.69
N VAL A 39 -2.74 6.41 -6.43
CA VAL A 39 -1.48 6.28 -7.15
C VAL A 39 -0.82 4.93 -6.83
N TYR A 40 -0.84 4.49 -5.58
CA TYR A 40 -0.36 3.17 -5.17
C TYR A 40 -1.12 2.03 -5.89
N THR A 41 -2.45 2.10 -5.90
CA THR A 41 -3.32 1.17 -6.61
C THR A 41 -3.09 1.21 -8.13
N ALA A 42 -2.90 2.40 -8.70
CA ALA A 42 -2.66 2.55 -10.13
C ALA A 42 -1.26 2.06 -10.57
N LEU A 43 -0.26 2.17 -9.69
CA LEU A 43 1.11 1.75 -9.93
C LEU A 43 1.33 0.25 -9.71
N TYR A 44 0.71 -0.33 -8.67
CA TYR A 44 0.91 -1.73 -8.29
C TYR A 44 -0.26 -2.64 -8.65
N GLY A 45 -1.46 -2.11 -8.87
CA GLY A 45 -2.60 -2.87 -9.40
C GLY A 45 -2.55 -3.08 -10.91
N ARG A 46 -1.72 -2.31 -11.66
CA ARG A 46 -1.61 -2.40 -13.13
C ARG A 46 -0.40 -3.18 -13.63
N THR A 47 0.58 -3.52 -12.78
CA THR A 47 1.76 -4.31 -13.18
C THR A 47 1.46 -5.80 -13.37
N GLY A 48 0.20 -6.24 -13.22
CA GLY A 48 -0.17 -7.64 -13.41
C GLY A 48 0.27 -8.57 -12.28
N GLN A 49 0.93 -8.03 -11.24
CA GLN A 49 1.29 -8.77 -10.05
C GLN A 49 0.37 -8.30 -8.91
N GLN A 50 -0.76 -9.00 -8.71
CA GLN A 50 -1.55 -8.83 -7.50
C GLN A 50 -0.61 -9.07 -6.31
N VAL A 51 -0.45 -8.06 -5.46
CA VAL A 51 0.28 -8.23 -4.20
C VAL A 51 -0.53 -9.18 -3.33
N GLU A 52 -0.05 -10.41 -3.20
CA GLU A 52 -0.70 -11.42 -2.37
C GLU A 52 -0.40 -11.12 -0.90
N ILE A 53 -1.44 -10.84 -0.12
CA ILE A 53 -1.34 -10.74 1.33
C ILE A 53 -1.43 -12.15 1.89
N SER A 54 -0.34 -12.62 2.50
CA SER A 54 -0.36 -13.93 3.18
C SER A 54 -1.26 -13.91 4.42
N PRO A 55 -1.85 -15.05 4.83
CA PRO A 55 -2.66 -15.15 6.04
C PRO A 55 -1.94 -14.66 7.30
N VAL A 56 -0.67 -15.02 7.47
CA VAL A 56 0.20 -14.56 8.56
C VAL A 56 0.33 -13.04 8.59
N VAL A 57 0.54 -12.40 7.43
CA VAL A 57 0.66 -10.93 7.34
C VAL A 57 -0.66 -10.26 7.69
N ALA A 58 -1.78 -10.80 7.22
CA ALA A 58 -3.11 -10.31 7.58
C ALA A 58 -3.35 -10.40 9.10
N ALA A 59 -2.99 -11.52 9.73
CA ALA A 59 -3.11 -11.70 11.18
C ALA A 59 -2.23 -10.71 11.97
N HIS A 60 -0.99 -10.45 11.52
CA HIS A 60 -0.13 -9.45 12.16
C HIS A 60 -0.71 -8.03 12.06
N VAL A 61 -1.27 -7.66 10.91
CA VAL A 61 -1.87 -6.34 10.72
C VAL A 61 -3.17 -6.21 11.53
N LEU A 62 -4.01 -7.24 11.56
CA LEU A 62 -5.20 -7.27 12.43
C LEU A 62 -4.84 -7.10 13.90
N TRP A 63 -3.75 -7.74 14.35
CA TRP A 63 -3.25 -7.57 15.72
C TRP A 63 -2.85 -6.12 16.00
N HIS A 64 -2.10 -5.50 15.09
CA HIS A 64 -1.71 -4.10 15.20
C HIS A 64 -2.92 -3.15 15.24
N LEU A 65 -3.96 -3.44 14.47
CA LEU A 65 -5.20 -2.66 14.41
C LEU A 65 -6.19 -3.01 15.53
N HIS A 66 -5.82 -3.87 16.48
CA HIS A 66 -6.68 -4.36 17.57
C HIS A 66 -7.99 -5.01 17.09
N ALA A 67 -7.94 -5.66 15.92
CA ALA A 67 -9.08 -6.34 15.31
C ALA A 67 -9.05 -7.85 15.64
N ARG A 68 -10.24 -8.47 15.62
CA ARG A 68 -10.37 -9.93 15.81
C ARG A 68 -9.62 -10.71 14.73
N GLY A 69 -9.15 -11.90 15.08
CA GLY A 69 -8.33 -12.74 14.19
C GLY A 69 -6.86 -12.31 14.11
N GLY A 70 -6.46 -11.29 14.86
CA GLY A 70 -5.07 -10.86 14.93
C GLY A 70 -4.18 -11.81 15.72
N GLN A 71 -2.93 -11.95 15.28
CA GLN A 71 -1.86 -12.66 15.99
C GLN A 71 -0.63 -11.76 16.15
N PRO A 72 0.07 -11.81 17.29
CA PRO A 72 1.26 -11.00 17.50
C PRO A 72 2.38 -11.41 16.54
N ALA A 73 3.03 -10.42 15.93
CA ALA A 73 4.21 -10.63 15.12
C ALA A 73 5.50 -10.67 15.97
N SER A 74 6.62 -11.06 15.35
CA SER A 74 7.93 -10.87 15.97
C SER A 74 8.25 -9.38 16.15
N ALA A 75 9.18 -9.04 17.06
CA ALA A 75 9.55 -7.65 17.32
C ALA A 75 9.91 -6.87 16.05
N PHE A 76 10.69 -7.46 15.14
CA PHE A 76 11.03 -6.85 13.86
C PHE A 76 9.78 -6.51 13.03
N ARG A 77 8.84 -7.44 12.91
CA ARG A 77 7.61 -7.25 12.11
C ARG A 77 6.68 -6.24 12.77
N THR A 78 6.57 -6.24 14.09
CA THR A 78 5.82 -5.22 14.84
C THR A 78 6.41 -3.83 14.59
N THR A 79 7.74 -3.68 14.66
CA THR A 79 8.40 -2.40 14.35
C THR A 79 8.22 -1.99 12.88
N LEU A 80 8.27 -2.95 11.94
CA LEU A 80 8.01 -2.69 10.53
C LEU A 80 6.59 -2.16 10.31
N ILE A 81 5.57 -2.81 10.89
CA ILE A 81 4.17 -2.37 10.76
C ILE A 81 4.01 -0.95 11.33
N LEU A 82 4.60 -0.68 12.50
CA LEU A 82 4.60 0.67 13.10
C LEU A 82 5.31 1.70 12.22
N ALA A 83 6.46 1.34 11.63
CA ALA A 83 7.17 2.23 10.72
C ALA A 83 6.33 2.55 9.48
N ILE A 84 5.65 1.56 8.90
CA ILE A 84 4.74 1.76 7.76
C ILE A 84 3.55 2.63 8.19
N SER A 85 2.96 2.41 9.37
CA SER A 85 1.78 3.14 9.83
C SER A 85 2.07 4.63 10.03
N MET A 86 3.27 4.96 10.51
CA MET A 86 3.74 6.33 10.74
C MET A 86 4.38 6.97 9.51
N ALA A 87 4.73 6.19 8.47
CA ALA A 87 5.43 6.70 7.31
C ALA A 87 4.55 7.65 6.48
N GLU A 88 5.15 8.80 6.15
CA GLU A 88 4.66 9.71 5.11
C GLU A 88 4.61 9.00 3.74
N ALA A 89 3.83 9.56 2.81
CA ALA A 89 3.56 8.96 1.52
C ALA A 89 4.84 8.55 0.75
N GLU A 90 5.87 9.41 0.71
CA GLU A 90 7.13 9.10 0.00
C GLU A 90 7.85 7.88 0.62
N HIS A 91 7.95 7.84 1.95
CA HIS A 91 8.59 6.73 2.67
C HIS A 91 7.76 5.45 2.57
N ARG A 92 6.43 5.55 2.54
CA ARG A 92 5.53 4.41 2.33
C ARG A 92 5.71 3.80 0.94
N VAL A 93 5.92 4.61 -0.10
CA VAL A 93 6.25 4.10 -1.46
C VAL A 93 7.57 3.34 -1.46
N ARG A 94 8.58 3.81 -0.72
CA ARG A 94 9.87 3.11 -0.58
C ARG A 94 9.71 1.80 0.18
N LEU A 95 8.98 1.82 1.30
CA LEU A 95 8.69 0.63 2.10
C LEU A 95 7.89 -0.41 1.30
N ALA A 96 6.96 0.01 0.45
CA ALA A 96 6.18 -0.90 -0.36
C ALA A 96 7.00 -1.66 -1.41
N ARG A 97 8.14 -1.11 -1.85
CA ARG A 97 9.05 -1.84 -2.75
C ARG A 97 9.73 -3.01 -2.03
N ALA A 98 9.96 -2.90 -0.73
CA ALA A 98 10.64 -3.92 0.07
C ALA A 98 9.66 -4.86 0.79
N TYR A 99 8.50 -4.35 1.21
CA TYR A 99 7.49 -5.05 2.01
C TYR A 99 6.07 -4.80 1.44
N PRO A 100 5.80 -5.22 0.20
CA PRO A 100 4.56 -4.88 -0.51
C PRO A 100 3.31 -5.43 0.19
N ASP A 101 3.40 -6.64 0.75
CA ASP A 101 2.32 -7.33 1.46
C ASP A 101 1.91 -6.61 2.74
N TYR A 102 2.86 -6.17 3.57
CA TYR A 102 2.59 -5.40 4.78
C TYR A 102 2.00 -4.03 4.46
N VAL A 103 2.50 -3.34 3.43
CA VAL A 103 1.93 -2.05 3.03
C VAL A 103 0.52 -2.23 2.48
N ALA A 104 0.28 -3.23 1.63
CA ALA A 104 -1.04 -3.54 1.10
C ALA A 104 -2.04 -3.89 2.21
N ALA A 105 -1.65 -4.77 3.14
CA ALA A 105 -2.49 -5.19 4.24
C ALA A 105 -2.83 -4.03 5.19
N LEU A 106 -1.84 -3.21 5.57
CA LEU A 106 -2.11 -2.06 6.44
C LEU A 106 -3.03 -1.04 5.76
N THR A 107 -2.79 -0.79 4.48
CA THR A 107 -3.63 0.10 3.67
C THR A 107 -5.07 -0.41 3.59
N MET A 108 -5.25 -1.72 3.35
CA MET A 108 -6.56 -2.38 3.36
C MET A 108 -7.26 -2.21 4.71
N GLY A 109 -6.59 -2.51 5.82
CA GLY A 109 -7.17 -2.36 7.16
C GLY A 109 -7.51 -0.92 7.52
N GLN A 110 -6.70 0.05 7.06
CA GLN A 110 -6.92 1.49 7.27
C GLN A 110 -8.11 2.04 6.46
N ALA A 111 -8.52 1.37 5.38
CA ALA A 111 -9.73 1.72 4.63
C ALA A 111 -11.04 1.47 5.41
N GLY A 112 -10.95 0.87 6.60
CA GLY A 112 -12.06 0.73 7.55
C GLY A 112 -12.70 -0.66 7.55
N GLY A 113 -13.98 -0.72 7.93
CA GLY A 113 -14.65 -1.98 8.27
C GLY A 113 -14.65 -3.05 7.17
N HIS A 114 -14.74 -2.65 5.90
CA HIS A 114 -14.68 -3.57 4.77
C HIS A 114 -13.29 -4.22 4.64
N GLY A 115 -12.22 -3.42 4.70
CA GLY A 115 -10.86 -3.94 4.61
C GLY A 115 -10.45 -4.78 5.82
N ILE A 116 -10.95 -4.45 7.02
CA ILE A 116 -10.79 -5.33 8.19
C ILE A 116 -11.45 -6.70 7.95
N ALA A 117 -12.66 -6.74 7.37
CA ALA A 117 -13.33 -8.00 7.06
C ALA A 117 -12.59 -8.82 6.01
N GLU A 118 -12.00 -8.18 4.99
CA GLU A 118 -11.16 -8.87 4.00
C GLU A 118 -9.89 -9.45 4.63
N LEU A 119 -9.21 -8.68 5.49
CA LEU A 119 -8.04 -9.19 6.23
C LEU A 119 -8.40 -10.37 7.13
N GLN A 120 -9.56 -10.34 7.78
CA GLN A 120 -10.04 -11.48 8.58
C GLN A 120 -10.27 -12.72 7.73
N ALA A 121 -10.87 -12.56 6.55
CA ALA A 121 -11.07 -13.66 5.61
C ALA A 121 -9.74 -14.23 5.09
N ILE A 122 -8.72 -13.38 4.89
CA ILE A 122 -7.38 -13.81 4.49
C ILE A 122 -6.68 -14.54 5.64
N ALA A 123 -6.71 -13.99 6.86
CA ALA A 123 -6.08 -14.59 8.04
C ALA A 123 -6.67 -15.95 8.40
N ALA A 124 -7.99 -16.13 8.22
CA ALA A 124 -8.68 -17.39 8.50
C ALA A 124 -8.23 -18.56 7.60
N ARG A 125 -7.55 -18.30 6.48
CA ARG A 125 -7.04 -19.35 5.58
C ARG A 125 -5.88 -20.16 6.17
N ASP A 126 -5.21 -19.63 7.21
CA ASP A 126 -4.16 -20.35 7.97
C ASP A 126 -4.71 -21.09 9.20
N GLY A 127 -5.97 -20.89 9.56
CA GLY A 127 -6.58 -21.40 10.80
C GLY A 127 -6.88 -22.90 10.82
N ASP A 128 -6.38 -23.67 9.84
CA ASP A 128 -6.52 -25.13 9.72
C ASP A 128 -5.27 -25.89 10.24
N LEU A 129 -4.44 -25.26 11.09
CA LEU A 129 -3.28 -25.85 11.77
C LEU A 129 -3.50 -26.07 13.27
#